data_AF-A0A351K4L1-F1
#
_entry.id   AF-A0A351K4L1-F1
#
_cell.length_a   1.000
_cell.length_b   1.000
_cell.length_c   1.000
_cell.angle_alpha   90.00
_cell.angle_beta   90.00
_cell.angle_gamma   90.00
#
_symmetry.space_group_name_H-M   'P 1'
#
loop_
_entity.id
_entity.type
_entity.pdbx_description
1 polymer ?
#
loop_
_entity_poly.entity_id
_entity_poly.type
_entity_poly.pdbx_seq_one_letter_code
_entity_poly.pdbx_strand_id
1 'polypeptide(L)'
;PHVSVIDLTHSIPPFDVRAGALALARSTAYLPEGVILAVVDPGVGTDRKAIAVEVAGGAGVFVAPDNGLIAPAVAIAGGAERAFHISNSDIVLSGAGGTFDGRDVFAPAAAYLCNGGAIEDLGPELDPSLLMPSAIPLPREEDDKVIAEVLWVDHFGNCQLNVGPDDLPFTWGPTISLTLPDTTEPGVTVVRSAQMAANFADIGGGIGLVVDSLGMYAVCLDRRSAAAELALDVGEQVVIAQGEDELVTTPVTFGR
;
A
#
# COMPACT_ATOMS: atom_id res chain seq x y z
N PRO A 1 -24.63 -14.47 -14.18
CA PRO A 1 -24.79 -13.26 -15.04
C PRO A 1 -25.38 -12.01 -14.33
N HIS A 2 -25.80 -12.11 -13.06
CA HIS A 2 -26.41 -10.99 -12.31
C HIS A 2 -25.44 -10.33 -11.30
N VAL A 3 -24.16 -10.73 -11.29
CA VAL A 3 -23.18 -10.20 -10.34
C VAL A 3 -22.80 -8.77 -10.72
N SER A 4 -22.72 -7.89 -9.74
CA SER A 4 -22.15 -6.56 -9.90
C SER A 4 -20.63 -6.66 -9.83
N VAL A 5 -19.95 -6.13 -10.85
CA VAL A 5 -18.48 -6.03 -10.87
C VAL A 5 -18.11 -4.59 -10.54
N ILE A 6 -17.28 -4.42 -9.51
CA ILE A 6 -16.75 -3.12 -9.09
C ILE A 6 -15.25 -3.17 -9.33
N ASP A 7 -14.76 -2.35 -10.25
CA ASP A 7 -13.33 -2.18 -10.47
C ASP A 7 -12.74 -1.31 -9.36
N LEU A 8 -11.78 -1.85 -8.61
CA LEU A 8 -11.00 -1.05 -7.65
C LEU A 8 -9.98 -0.18 -8.38
N THR A 9 -9.10 -0.80 -9.15
CA THR A 9 -8.14 -0.13 -10.02
C THR A 9 -7.47 -1.14 -10.95
N HIS A 10 -7.08 -0.67 -12.14
CA HIS A 10 -6.22 -1.40 -13.09
C HIS A 10 -4.90 -0.64 -13.34
N SER A 11 -4.61 0.34 -12.48
CA SER A 11 -3.48 1.28 -12.64
C SER A 11 -2.32 0.98 -11.70
N ILE A 12 -2.26 -0.22 -11.13
CA ILE A 12 -1.08 -0.66 -10.36
C ILE A 12 0.12 -0.75 -11.32
N PRO A 13 1.30 -0.26 -10.93
CA PRO A 13 2.50 -0.40 -11.74
C PRO A 13 2.75 -1.87 -12.11
N PRO A 14 3.19 -2.16 -13.35
CA PRO A 14 3.46 -3.53 -13.77
C PRO A 14 4.40 -4.24 -12.79
N PHE A 15 4.04 -5.47 -12.43
CA PHE A 15 4.82 -6.37 -11.55
C PHE A 15 4.93 -5.94 -10.08
N ASP A 16 4.40 -4.77 -9.70
CA ASP A 16 4.54 -4.23 -8.35
C ASP A 16 3.48 -4.80 -7.39
N VAL A 17 3.78 -5.99 -6.86
CA VAL A 17 2.94 -6.69 -5.87
C VAL A 17 2.74 -5.84 -4.62
N ARG A 18 3.75 -5.06 -4.21
CA ARG A 18 3.71 -4.21 -3.01
C ARG A 18 2.73 -3.06 -3.20
N ALA A 19 2.78 -2.36 -4.33
CA ALA A 19 1.81 -1.31 -4.65
C ALA A 19 0.38 -1.85 -4.73
N GLY A 20 0.20 -3.04 -5.33
CA GLY A 20 -1.10 -3.73 -5.36
C GLY A 20 -1.60 -4.07 -3.96
N ALA A 21 -0.73 -4.56 -3.08
CA ALA A 21 -1.08 -4.94 -1.72
C ALA A 21 -1.51 -3.73 -0.89
N LEU A 22 -0.79 -2.61 -0.99
CA LEU A 22 -1.14 -1.36 -0.32
C LEU A 22 -2.47 -0.79 -0.84
N ALA A 23 -2.68 -0.77 -2.16
CA ALA A 23 -3.92 -0.29 -2.74
C ALA A 23 -5.13 -1.12 -2.28
N LEU A 24 -4.98 -2.45 -2.22
CA LEU A 24 -6.03 -3.35 -1.75
C LEU A 24 -6.30 -3.18 -0.25
N ALA A 25 -5.26 -3.12 0.57
CA ALA A 25 -5.35 -2.91 2.02
C ALA A 25 -6.18 -1.65 2.35
N ARG A 26 -5.87 -0.54 1.69
CA ARG A 26 -6.56 0.75 1.85
C ARG A 26 -8.03 0.71 1.42
N SER A 27 -8.35 -0.17 0.48
CA SER A 27 -9.73 -0.33 -0.02
C SER A 27 -10.56 -1.27 0.86
N THR A 28 -9.91 -2.17 1.61
CA THR A 28 -10.54 -3.32 2.29
C THR A 28 -11.71 -2.93 3.20
N ALA A 29 -11.56 -1.85 3.97
CA ALA A 29 -12.60 -1.38 4.90
C ALA A 29 -13.88 -0.86 4.21
N TYR A 30 -13.82 -0.62 2.90
CA TYR A 30 -14.93 -0.08 2.11
C TYR A 30 -15.53 -1.10 1.14
N LEU A 31 -14.97 -2.31 1.07
CA LEU A 31 -15.46 -3.35 0.18
C LEU A 31 -16.78 -3.91 0.71
N PRO A 32 -17.76 -4.19 -0.17
CA PRO A 32 -18.93 -4.96 0.22
C PRO A 32 -18.54 -6.42 0.49
N GLU A 33 -19.42 -7.14 1.18
CA GLU A 33 -19.35 -8.60 1.27
C GLU A 33 -19.35 -9.22 -0.14
N GLY A 34 -18.59 -10.29 -0.33
CA GLY A 34 -18.49 -10.99 -1.61
C GLY A 34 -17.09 -11.50 -1.94
N VAL A 35 -16.81 -11.62 -3.24
CA VAL A 35 -15.54 -12.16 -3.75
C VAL A 35 -14.64 -11.02 -4.24
N ILE A 36 -13.43 -10.96 -3.71
CA ILE A 36 -12.42 -9.96 -4.04
C ILE A 36 -11.38 -10.60 -4.94
N LEU A 37 -11.41 -10.26 -6.22
CA LEU A 37 -10.42 -10.70 -7.20
C LEU A 37 -9.28 -9.69 -7.30
N ALA A 38 -8.07 -10.08 -6.92
CA ALA A 38 -6.89 -9.21 -7.00
C ALA A 38 -5.75 -9.93 -7.73
N VAL A 39 -5.23 -9.33 -8.81
CA VAL A 39 -4.19 -9.95 -9.64
C VAL A 39 -3.09 -8.94 -9.98
N VAL A 40 -1.94 -9.10 -9.33
CA VAL A 40 -0.64 -8.55 -9.73
C VAL A 40 0.33 -9.71 -9.64
N ASP A 41 0.68 -10.28 -10.80
CA ASP A 41 1.21 -11.65 -10.85
C ASP A 41 2.42 -11.79 -11.78
N PRO A 42 3.59 -11.27 -11.37
CA PRO A 42 4.84 -11.49 -12.10
C PRO A 42 5.30 -12.97 -12.08
N GLY A 43 4.73 -13.80 -11.19
CA GLY A 43 5.04 -15.21 -11.03
C GLY A 43 4.12 -16.14 -11.82
N VAL A 44 3.32 -15.63 -12.74
CA VAL A 44 2.42 -16.46 -13.58
C VAL A 44 3.21 -17.57 -14.30
N GLY A 45 2.64 -18.78 -14.34
CA GLY A 45 3.30 -19.94 -14.95
C GLY A 45 4.47 -20.55 -14.15
N THR A 46 4.71 -20.10 -12.92
CA THR A 46 5.66 -20.72 -11.97
C THR A 46 4.94 -21.63 -10.96
N ASP A 47 5.68 -22.16 -9.98
CA ASP A 47 5.13 -23.03 -8.93
C ASP A 47 4.33 -22.27 -7.84
N ARG A 48 4.20 -20.94 -7.94
CA ARG A 48 3.37 -20.14 -7.02
C ARG A 48 1.91 -20.59 -7.12
N LYS A 49 1.23 -20.68 -5.98
CA LYS A 49 -0.14 -21.18 -5.91
C LYS A 49 -1.14 -20.11 -6.34
N ALA A 50 -2.24 -20.56 -6.96
CA ALA A 50 -3.47 -19.79 -7.08
C ALA A 50 -4.33 -20.05 -5.85
N ILE A 51 -4.72 -19.02 -5.10
CA ILE A 51 -5.38 -19.20 -3.80
C ILE A 51 -6.73 -18.51 -3.70
N ALA A 52 -7.64 -19.13 -2.97
CA ALA A 52 -8.85 -18.52 -2.45
C ALA A 52 -8.79 -18.51 -0.91
N VAL A 53 -9.10 -17.37 -0.28
CA VAL A 53 -8.98 -17.20 1.18
C VAL A 53 -10.28 -16.61 1.74
N GLU A 54 -10.93 -17.36 2.63
CA GLU A 54 -12.14 -16.98 3.34
C GLU A 54 -11.81 -16.10 4.56
N VAL A 55 -12.58 -15.04 4.75
CA VAL A 55 -12.44 -14.06 5.83
C VAL A 55 -13.80 -13.62 6.39
N ALA A 56 -13.79 -12.99 7.56
CA ALA A 56 -14.95 -12.33 8.17
C ALA A 56 -16.17 -13.26 8.32
N GLY A 57 -15.97 -14.50 8.77
CA GLY A 57 -17.02 -15.49 8.96
C GLY A 57 -17.69 -15.94 7.65
N GLY A 58 -16.92 -15.98 6.55
CA GLY A 58 -17.41 -16.33 5.23
C GLY A 58 -18.08 -15.19 4.44
N ALA A 59 -18.12 -13.97 4.98
CA ALA A 59 -18.68 -12.82 4.28
C ALA A 59 -17.77 -12.32 3.13
N GLY A 60 -16.49 -12.67 3.15
CA GLY A 60 -15.53 -12.29 2.12
C GLY A 60 -14.66 -13.46 1.66
N VAL A 61 -14.37 -13.53 0.36
CA VAL A 61 -13.38 -14.46 -0.20
C VAL A 61 -12.40 -13.72 -1.11
N PHE A 62 -11.12 -13.70 -0.77
CA PHE A 62 -10.06 -13.18 -1.65
C PHE A 62 -9.62 -14.27 -2.64
N VAL A 63 -9.50 -13.92 -3.92
CA VAL A 63 -9.01 -14.79 -5.00
C VAL A 63 -7.81 -14.12 -5.64
N ALA A 64 -6.62 -14.74 -5.53
CA ALA A 64 -5.36 -14.09 -5.88
C ALA A 64 -4.17 -15.05 -6.08
N PRO A 65 -3.05 -14.57 -6.67
CA PRO A 65 -1.73 -15.20 -6.50
C PRO A 65 -1.31 -15.32 -5.02
N ASP A 66 -0.72 -16.45 -4.64
CA ASP A 66 0.00 -16.61 -3.37
C ASP A 66 1.41 -16.00 -3.47
N ASN A 67 1.46 -14.66 -3.48
CA ASN A 67 2.70 -13.89 -3.60
C ASN A 67 2.78 -12.71 -2.62
N GLY A 68 1.93 -12.71 -1.58
CA GLY A 68 1.85 -11.64 -0.59
C GLY A 68 0.95 -10.45 -0.96
N LEU A 69 0.32 -10.46 -2.15
CA LEU A 69 -0.58 -9.41 -2.62
C LEU A 69 -1.76 -9.15 -1.67
N ILE A 70 -2.42 -10.21 -1.21
CA ILE A 70 -3.65 -10.08 -0.40
C ILE A 70 -3.38 -10.11 1.10
N ALA A 71 -2.17 -10.43 1.53
CA ALA A 71 -1.86 -10.66 2.95
C ALA A 71 -2.25 -9.49 3.87
N PRO A 72 -1.99 -8.20 3.54
CA PRO A 72 -2.40 -7.09 4.41
C PRO A 72 -3.93 -6.92 4.45
N ALA A 73 -4.60 -7.10 3.32
CA ALA A 73 -6.06 -7.00 3.22
C ALA A 73 -6.77 -8.10 4.02
N VAL A 74 -6.26 -9.33 3.94
CA VAL A 74 -6.72 -10.46 4.75
C VAL A 74 -6.54 -10.18 6.24
N ALA A 75 -5.40 -9.62 6.65
CA ALA A 75 -5.17 -9.24 8.05
C ALA A 75 -6.16 -8.18 8.54
N ILE A 76 -6.43 -7.14 7.73
CA ILE A 76 -7.42 -6.09 8.03
C ILE A 76 -8.83 -6.68 8.14
N ALA A 77 -9.17 -7.68 7.33
CA ALA A 77 -10.46 -8.36 7.33
C ALA A 77 -10.67 -9.34 8.52
N GLY A 78 -9.72 -9.39 9.47
CA GLY A 78 -9.80 -10.27 10.65
C GLY A 78 -8.95 -11.54 10.57
N GLY A 79 -8.17 -11.70 9.49
CA GLY A 79 -7.30 -12.85 9.26
C GLY A 79 -7.93 -13.92 8.37
N ALA A 80 -7.08 -14.84 7.88
CA ALA A 80 -7.51 -15.96 7.06
C ALA A 80 -8.14 -17.06 7.93
N GLU A 81 -9.38 -17.42 7.63
CA GLU A 81 -10.08 -18.50 8.32
C GLU A 81 -9.84 -19.84 7.63
N ARG A 82 -9.96 -19.85 6.30
CA ARG A 82 -9.76 -21.03 5.45
C ARG A 82 -9.09 -20.61 4.15
N ALA A 83 -8.25 -21.47 3.60
CA ALA A 83 -7.55 -21.21 2.36
C ALA A 83 -7.59 -22.43 1.45
N PHE A 84 -7.70 -22.23 0.15
CA PHE A 84 -7.80 -23.31 -0.83
C PHE A 84 -6.90 -23.05 -2.02
N HIS A 85 -6.27 -24.11 -2.53
CA HIS A 85 -5.56 -24.07 -3.80
C HIS A 85 -6.57 -24.19 -4.94
N ILE A 86 -6.57 -23.24 -5.86
CA ILE A 86 -7.45 -23.22 -7.02
C ILE A 86 -6.83 -24.11 -8.10
N SER A 87 -7.31 -25.34 -8.21
CA SER A 87 -6.78 -26.33 -9.15
C SER A 87 -7.83 -27.22 -9.82
N ASN A 88 -9.12 -27.04 -9.52
CA ASN A 88 -10.17 -27.86 -10.11
C ASN A 88 -10.38 -27.53 -11.61
N SER A 89 -10.08 -28.51 -12.48
CA SER A 89 -10.18 -28.40 -13.94
C SER A 89 -11.60 -28.20 -14.49
N ASP A 90 -12.64 -28.50 -13.70
CA ASP A 90 -14.03 -28.25 -14.10
C ASP A 90 -14.43 -26.78 -13.89
N ILE A 91 -13.64 -26.03 -13.12
CA ILE A 91 -13.87 -24.62 -12.77
C ILE A 91 -12.90 -23.71 -13.54
N VAL A 92 -11.62 -24.07 -13.59
CA VAL A 92 -10.61 -23.28 -14.31
C VAL A 92 -10.67 -23.54 -15.81
N LEU A 93 -10.29 -22.56 -16.61
CA LEU A 93 -10.26 -22.68 -18.06
C LEU A 93 -8.94 -23.31 -18.51
N SER A 94 -9.03 -24.25 -19.45
CA SER A 94 -7.85 -24.70 -20.20
C SER A 94 -7.47 -23.61 -21.21
N GLY A 95 -6.58 -22.70 -20.78
CA GLY A 95 -6.04 -21.65 -21.64
C GLY A 95 -5.18 -22.19 -22.78
N ALA A 96 -4.92 -21.36 -23.79
CA ALA A 96 -3.99 -21.70 -24.88
C ALA A 96 -2.52 -21.78 -24.41
N GLY A 97 -2.21 -21.28 -23.21
CA GLY A 97 -0.90 -21.29 -22.57
C GLY A 97 -0.97 -20.78 -21.12
N GLY A 98 0.15 -20.84 -20.38
CA GLY A 98 0.21 -20.52 -18.95
C GLY A 98 0.70 -19.11 -18.60
N THR A 99 0.29 -18.09 -19.37
CA THR A 99 0.75 -16.70 -19.18
C THR A 99 -0.32 -15.76 -18.64
N PHE A 100 -1.57 -16.24 -18.43
CA PHE A 100 -2.66 -15.37 -18.00
C PHE A 100 -3.65 -16.05 -17.05
N ASP A 101 -3.15 -16.48 -15.89
CA ASP A 101 -3.97 -17.08 -14.83
C ASP A 101 -5.04 -16.10 -14.29
N GLY A 102 -4.84 -14.79 -14.44
CA GLY A 102 -5.89 -13.77 -14.23
C GLY A 102 -7.20 -14.11 -14.93
N ARG A 103 -7.12 -14.44 -16.23
CA ARG A 103 -8.26 -14.80 -17.06
C ARG A 103 -8.66 -16.26 -16.90
N ASP A 104 -7.67 -17.15 -16.81
CA ASP A 104 -7.89 -18.59 -16.97
C ASP A 104 -8.13 -19.34 -15.65
N VAL A 105 -7.67 -18.79 -14.51
CA VAL A 105 -7.77 -19.43 -13.19
C VAL A 105 -8.57 -18.57 -12.23
N PHE A 106 -8.17 -17.32 -12.03
CA PHE A 106 -8.74 -16.46 -10.99
C PHE A 106 -10.14 -15.95 -11.33
N ALA A 107 -10.37 -15.42 -12.53
CA ALA A 107 -11.69 -14.93 -12.93
C ALA A 107 -12.77 -16.04 -12.95
N PRO A 108 -12.51 -17.26 -13.47
CA PRO A 108 -13.48 -18.36 -13.41
C PRO A 108 -13.76 -18.84 -11.99
N ALA A 109 -12.74 -18.94 -11.14
CA ALA A 109 -12.92 -19.28 -9.73
C ALA A 109 -13.78 -18.25 -8.98
N ALA A 110 -13.50 -16.96 -9.19
CA ALA A 110 -14.30 -15.89 -8.61
C ALA A 110 -15.75 -15.92 -9.12
N ALA A 111 -15.95 -16.15 -10.43
CA ALA A 111 -17.28 -16.28 -11.01
C ALA A 111 -18.04 -17.50 -10.46
N TYR A 112 -17.36 -18.62 -10.23
CA TYR A 112 -17.94 -19.82 -9.64
C TYR A 112 -18.45 -19.56 -8.21
N LEU A 113 -17.61 -18.95 -7.36
CA LEU A 113 -17.98 -18.55 -5.99
C LEU A 113 -19.16 -17.57 -5.98
N CYS A 114 -19.13 -16.55 -6.84
CA CYS A 114 -20.23 -15.57 -6.96
C CYS A 114 -21.57 -16.19 -7.42
N ASN A 115 -21.56 -17.38 -8.02
CA ASN A 115 -22.78 -18.12 -8.37
C ASN A 115 -23.23 -19.10 -7.26
N GLY A 116 -22.64 -19.03 -6.07
CA GLY A 116 -22.99 -19.86 -4.92
C GLY A 116 -22.27 -21.21 -4.87
N GLY A 117 -21.20 -21.38 -5.65
CA GLY A 117 -20.33 -22.54 -5.56
C GLY A 117 -19.60 -22.61 -4.22
N ALA A 118 -19.31 -23.82 -3.75
CA ALA A 118 -18.63 -24.05 -2.49
C ALA A 118 -17.12 -23.79 -2.64
N ILE A 119 -16.46 -23.15 -1.66
CA ILE A 119 -15.03 -22.83 -1.77
C ILE A 119 -14.15 -24.09 -1.82
N GLU A 120 -14.61 -25.16 -1.20
CA GLU A 120 -13.98 -26.48 -1.18
C GLU A 120 -13.92 -27.14 -2.56
N ASP A 121 -14.84 -26.76 -3.46
CA ASP A 121 -14.88 -27.28 -4.82
C ASP A 121 -13.74 -26.69 -5.67
N LEU A 122 -13.07 -25.61 -5.23
CA LEU A 122 -11.94 -25.01 -5.96
C LEU A 122 -10.70 -25.92 -5.97
N GLY A 123 -10.53 -26.76 -4.96
CA GLY A 123 -9.40 -27.67 -4.84
C GLY A 123 -9.01 -27.98 -3.38
N PRO A 124 -7.79 -28.48 -3.12
CA PRO A 124 -7.39 -28.89 -1.78
C PRO A 124 -7.24 -27.71 -0.83
N GLU A 125 -7.63 -27.92 0.43
CA GLU A 125 -7.43 -26.96 1.52
C GLU A 125 -5.93 -26.77 1.80
N LEU A 126 -5.56 -25.53 2.11
CA LEU A 126 -4.24 -25.08 2.46
C LEU A 126 -4.23 -24.62 3.92
N ASP A 127 -3.11 -24.83 4.60
CA ASP A 127 -2.87 -24.22 5.91
C ASP A 127 -2.68 -22.70 5.72
N PRO A 128 -3.57 -21.85 6.28
CA PRO A 128 -3.45 -20.40 6.12
C PRO A 128 -2.16 -19.81 6.67
N SER A 129 -1.50 -20.48 7.63
CA SER A 129 -0.22 -20.04 8.20
C SER A 129 0.97 -20.20 7.24
N LEU A 130 0.79 -20.97 6.16
CA LEU A 130 1.81 -21.20 5.12
C LEU A 130 1.65 -20.28 3.90
N LEU A 131 0.64 -19.40 3.90
CA LEU A 131 0.46 -18.41 2.83
C LEU A 131 1.60 -17.39 2.85
N MET A 132 1.99 -16.90 1.68
CA MET A 132 3.08 -15.96 1.53
C MET A 132 2.74 -14.63 2.23
N PRO A 133 3.59 -14.13 3.14
CA PRO A 133 3.39 -12.82 3.76
C PRO A 133 3.67 -11.69 2.78
N SER A 134 3.20 -10.49 3.10
CA SER A 134 3.56 -9.28 2.34
C SER A 134 4.92 -8.75 2.75
N ALA A 135 5.65 -8.15 1.79
CA ALA A 135 6.91 -7.46 2.03
C ALA A 135 6.68 -5.94 2.15
N ILE A 136 6.04 -5.51 3.24
CA ILE A 136 5.84 -4.09 3.54
C ILE A 136 6.94 -3.62 4.50
N PRO A 137 7.68 -2.53 4.19
CA PRO A 137 8.73 -2.02 5.06
C PRO A 137 8.13 -1.40 6.32
N LEU A 138 8.70 -1.73 7.48
CA LEU A 138 8.37 -1.11 8.75
C LEU A 138 9.30 0.07 9.02
N PRO A 139 8.81 1.12 9.70
CA PRO A 139 9.66 2.21 10.12
C PRO A 139 10.67 1.73 11.18
N ARG A 140 11.78 2.45 11.30
CA ARG A 140 12.82 2.15 12.29
C ARG A 140 12.99 3.33 13.23
N GLU A 141 12.88 3.07 14.52
CA GLU A 141 13.26 4.01 15.56
C GLU A 141 14.77 3.92 15.83
N GLU A 142 15.45 5.07 15.87
CA GLU A 142 16.86 5.19 16.25
C GLU A 142 17.02 6.39 17.17
N ASP A 143 17.29 6.17 18.46
CA ASP A 143 17.56 7.21 19.47
C ASP A 143 16.56 8.40 19.45
N ASP A 144 16.87 9.45 18.72
CA ASP A 144 16.15 10.73 18.63
C ASP A 144 15.45 10.96 17.28
N LYS A 145 15.37 9.93 16.43
CA LYS A 145 14.82 10.02 15.08
C LYS A 145 14.07 8.74 14.67
N VAL A 146 13.20 8.89 13.67
CA VAL A 146 12.45 7.82 13.04
C VAL A 146 12.80 7.78 11.56
N ILE A 147 13.26 6.63 11.09
CA ILE A 147 13.57 6.38 9.69
C ILE A 147 12.34 5.75 9.04
N ALA A 148 11.73 6.50 8.13
CA ALA A 148 10.57 6.10 7.36
C ALA A 148 10.92 5.91 5.87
N GLU A 149 9.99 5.30 5.14
CA GLU A 149 10.02 5.14 3.69
C GLU A 149 8.71 5.69 3.09
N VAL A 150 8.80 6.34 1.93
CA VAL A 150 7.62 6.71 1.14
C VAL A 150 6.96 5.45 0.60
N LEU A 151 5.76 5.13 1.08
CA LEU A 151 4.97 3.99 0.62
C LEU A 151 4.14 4.31 -0.62
N TRP A 152 3.74 5.57 -0.78
CA TRP A 152 2.84 5.97 -1.84
C TRP A 152 2.92 7.47 -2.11
N VAL A 153 2.87 7.83 -3.39
CA VAL A 153 2.68 9.20 -3.84
C VAL A 153 1.27 9.32 -4.40
N ASP A 154 0.46 10.19 -3.82
CA ASP A 154 -0.90 10.43 -4.29
C ASP A 154 -0.92 11.28 -5.57
N HIS A 155 -2.11 11.45 -6.15
CA HIS A 155 -2.27 12.23 -7.38
C HIS A 155 -1.89 13.71 -7.24
N PHE A 156 -1.96 14.27 -6.02
CA PHE A 156 -1.57 15.65 -5.74
C PHE A 156 -0.06 15.78 -5.48
N GLY A 157 0.64 14.66 -5.31
CA GLY A 157 2.06 14.59 -5.01
C GLY A 157 2.37 14.62 -3.51
N ASN A 158 1.40 14.29 -2.64
CA ASN A 158 1.69 14.03 -1.23
C ASN A 158 2.37 12.67 -1.08
N CYS A 159 3.41 12.60 -0.26
CA CYS A 159 4.21 11.39 -0.07
C CYS A 159 3.83 10.73 1.26
N GLN A 160 2.93 9.75 1.22
CA GLN A 160 2.57 8.96 2.41
C GLN A 160 3.76 8.11 2.84
N LEU A 161 4.06 8.16 4.13
CA LEU A 161 5.13 7.41 4.76
C LEU A 161 4.60 6.13 5.43
N ASN A 162 5.50 5.22 5.78
CA ASN A 162 5.20 4.04 6.60
C ASN A 162 5.15 4.34 8.12
N VAL A 163 4.89 5.58 8.52
CA VAL A 163 4.77 6.01 9.92
C VAL A 163 3.41 6.65 10.19
N GLY A 164 2.77 6.25 11.27
CA GLY A 164 1.55 6.86 11.82
C GLY A 164 1.83 7.69 13.08
N PRO A 165 0.77 8.29 13.68
CA PRO A 165 0.88 9.08 14.90
C PRO A 165 1.57 8.38 16.07
N ASP A 166 1.33 7.07 16.22
CA ASP A 166 1.88 6.28 17.33
C ASP A 166 3.37 5.91 17.13
N ASP A 167 3.90 6.08 15.91
CA ASP A 167 5.31 5.81 15.60
C ASP A 167 6.23 6.99 15.92
N LEU A 168 5.68 8.18 16.20
CA LEU A 168 6.45 9.37 16.57
C LEU A 168 6.35 9.64 18.09
N PRO A 169 7.45 10.07 18.75
CA PRO A 169 7.41 10.40 20.17
C PRO A 169 6.40 11.51 20.48
N PHE A 170 5.48 11.26 21.42
CA PHE A 170 4.48 12.24 21.87
C PHE A 170 5.09 13.51 22.50
N THR A 171 6.37 13.47 22.86
CA THR A 171 7.12 14.61 23.40
C THR A 171 7.57 15.59 22.33
N TRP A 172 7.48 15.22 21.05
CA TRP A 172 7.87 16.11 19.97
C TRP A 172 6.93 17.30 19.82
N GLY A 173 7.53 18.45 19.55
CA GLY A 173 6.81 19.70 19.27
C GLY A 173 6.31 19.77 17.83
N PRO A 174 5.63 20.87 17.45
CA PRO A 174 5.10 21.04 16.10
C PRO A 174 6.21 21.19 15.05
N THR A 175 7.40 21.68 15.44
CA THR A 175 8.55 21.79 14.54
C THR A 175 9.33 20.49 14.49
N ILE A 176 9.53 19.95 13.29
CA ILE A 176 10.33 18.76 13.04
C ILE A 176 11.41 19.07 11.99
N SER A 177 12.42 18.20 11.90
CA SER A 177 13.36 18.18 10.81
C SER A 177 13.17 16.92 9.97
N LEU A 178 13.26 17.08 8.65
CA LEU A 178 13.21 15.99 7.69
C LEU A 178 14.54 15.91 6.98
N THR A 179 15.17 14.73 7.00
CA THR A 179 16.31 14.42 6.13
C THR A 179 15.76 13.71 4.90
N LEU A 180 15.98 14.32 3.74
CA LEU A 180 15.41 13.94 2.44
C LEU A 180 16.53 13.86 1.39
N PRO A 181 16.33 13.21 0.24
CA PRO A 181 17.25 13.28 -0.90
C PRO A 181 17.52 14.73 -1.33
N ASP A 182 18.76 15.04 -1.70
CA ASP A 182 19.11 16.32 -2.31
C ASP A 182 18.65 16.34 -3.78
N THR A 183 17.95 17.41 -4.18
CA THR A 183 17.40 17.53 -5.52
C THR A 183 18.43 17.92 -6.59
N THR A 184 19.64 18.28 -6.18
CA THR A 184 20.74 18.76 -7.02
C THR A 184 21.92 17.79 -7.08
N GLU A 185 22.18 17.03 -6.02
CA GLU A 185 23.29 16.08 -5.92
C GLU A 185 22.80 14.66 -5.55
N PRO A 186 22.75 13.73 -6.53
CA PRO A 186 22.31 12.35 -6.27
C PRO A 186 23.14 11.64 -5.20
N GLY A 187 22.46 10.99 -4.26
CA GLY A 187 23.08 10.25 -3.16
C GLY A 187 23.50 11.13 -1.97
N VAL A 188 23.30 12.44 -2.06
CA VAL A 188 23.42 13.36 -0.94
C VAL A 188 22.04 13.54 -0.31
N THR A 189 22.00 13.75 1.00
CA THR A 189 20.78 14.10 1.71
C THR A 189 20.86 15.52 2.26
N VAL A 190 19.70 16.12 2.44
CA VAL A 190 19.54 17.44 3.01
C VAL A 190 18.55 17.43 4.15
N VAL A 191 18.83 18.25 5.15
CA VAL A 191 17.90 18.53 6.24
C VAL A 191 17.03 19.74 5.86
N ARG A 192 15.73 19.62 6.08
CA ARG A 192 14.73 20.68 5.91
C ARG A 192 13.89 20.78 7.17
N SER A 193 13.54 22.00 7.57
CA SER A 193 12.55 22.21 8.61
C SER A 193 11.15 21.94 8.05
N ALA A 194 10.32 21.27 8.83
CA ALA A 194 8.94 20.96 8.53
C ALA A 194 8.06 21.20 9.78
N GLN A 195 6.75 21.29 9.56
CA GLN A 195 5.77 21.47 10.62
C GLN A 195 4.81 20.28 10.64
N MET A 196 4.54 19.74 11.83
CA MET A 196 3.39 18.87 12.04
C MET A 196 2.13 19.73 11.96
N ALA A 197 1.27 19.42 10.99
CA ALA A 197 0.09 20.21 10.69
C ALA A 197 -1.16 19.34 10.66
N ALA A 198 -2.28 19.88 11.15
CA ALA A 198 -3.55 19.16 11.15
C ALA A 198 -4.18 19.05 9.76
N ASN A 199 -3.86 19.98 8.87
CA ASN A 199 -4.35 20.03 7.49
C ASN A 199 -3.38 20.85 6.61
N PHE A 200 -3.61 20.82 5.29
CA PHE A 200 -2.74 21.49 4.33
C PHE A 200 -2.63 23.01 4.52
N ALA A 201 -3.70 23.69 4.93
CA ALA A 201 -3.70 25.14 5.09
C ALA A 201 -2.83 25.60 6.28
N ASP A 202 -2.72 24.75 7.31
CA ASP A 202 -1.92 25.03 8.51
C ASP A 202 -0.41 24.88 8.26
N ILE A 203 0.01 24.29 7.13
CA ILE A 203 1.43 24.16 6.74
C ILE A 203 2.06 25.53 6.48
N GLY A 204 1.29 26.47 5.92
CA GLY A 204 1.81 27.72 5.40
C GLY A 204 2.69 27.52 4.15
N GLY A 205 3.82 28.25 4.08
CA GLY A 205 4.71 28.20 2.91
C GLY A 205 5.74 27.06 2.89
N GLY A 206 5.81 26.28 3.98
CA GLY A 206 6.86 25.28 4.21
C GLY A 206 6.47 23.85 3.84
N ILE A 207 7.19 22.90 4.43
CA ILE A 207 6.90 21.47 4.36
C ILE A 207 6.02 21.10 5.56
N GLY A 208 4.96 20.34 5.29
CA GLY A 208 4.08 19.81 6.32
C GLY A 208 4.22 18.30 6.46
N LEU A 209 4.13 17.81 7.68
CA LEU A 209 3.82 16.41 7.97
C LEU A 209 2.36 16.35 8.46
N VAL A 210 1.49 15.74 7.65
CA VAL A 210 0.04 15.74 7.87
C VAL A 210 -0.45 14.29 7.97
N VAL A 211 -1.37 14.00 8.90
CA VAL A 211 -2.05 12.71 8.95
C VAL A 211 -3.07 12.66 7.82
N ASP A 212 -2.92 11.69 6.92
CA ASP A 212 -3.82 11.52 5.79
C ASP A 212 -5.10 10.73 6.13
N SER A 213 -5.93 10.48 5.12
CA SER A 213 -7.22 9.79 5.29
C SER A 213 -7.07 8.30 5.68
N LEU A 214 -5.86 7.75 5.66
CA LEU A 214 -5.55 6.38 6.04
C LEU A 214 -4.87 6.33 7.42
N GLY A 215 -4.76 7.47 8.10
CA GLY A 215 -4.17 7.56 9.43
C GLY A 215 -2.64 7.53 9.44
N MET A 216 -2.00 7.63 8.27
CA MET A 216 -0.54 7.64 8.13
C MET A 216 -0.06 9.08 7.93
N TYR A 217 1.16 9.39 8.35
CA TYR A 217 1.77 10.67 8.02
C TYR A 217 2.16 10.74 6.55
N ALA A 218 1.95 11.90 5.94
CA ALA A 218 2.39 12.23 4.61
C ALA A 218 3.19 13.53 4.60
N VAL A 219 4.26 13.56 3.80
CA VAL A 219 4.99 14.80 3.48
C VAL A 219 4.21 15.57 2.43
N CYS A 220 3.86 16.81 2.76
CA CYS A 220 2.92 17.63 2.01
C CYS A 220 3.43 19.06 1.81
N LEU A 221 2.95 19.70 0.75
CA LEU A 221 3.07 21.14 0.50
C LEU A 221 1.67 21.69 0.22
N ASP A 222 1.31 22.85 0.78
CA ASP A 222 0.00 23.44 0.51
C ASP A 222 -0.15 23.76 -1.00
N ARG A 223 -1.11 23.10 -1.64
CA ARG A 223 -1.46 23.21 -3.08
C ARG A 223 -0.27 22.99 -4.03
N ARG A 224 0.71 22.20 -3.62
CA ARG A 224 1.92 21.88 -4.40
C ARG A 224 2.29 20.41 -4.23
N SER A 225 3.07 19.89 -5.17
CA SER A 225 3.51 18.49 -5.16
C SER A 225 4.80 18.36 -4.35
N ALA A 226 4.71 17.71 -3.18
CA ALA A 226 5.90 17.40 -2.37
C ALA A 226 6.83 16.45 -3.13
N ALA A 227 6.28 15.44 -3.79
CA ALA A 227 7.05 14.51 -4.64
C ALA A 227 7.91 15.24 -5.68
N ALA A 228 7.32 16.18 -6.43
CA ALA A 228 8.05 16.90 -7.47
C ALA A 228 9.06 17.91 -6.91
N GLU A 229 8.71 18.68 -5.87
CA GLU A 229 9.59 19.73 -5.34
C GLU A 229 10.71 19.19 -4.45
N LEU A 230 10.48 18.05 -3.78
CA LEU A 230 11.43 17.41 -2.86
C LEU A 230 12.12 16.18 -3.48
N ALA A 231 11.84 15.87 -4.76
CA ALA A 231 12.33 14.68 -5.46
C ALA A 231 12.08 13.37 -4.69
N LEU A 232 10.90 13.24 -4.09
CA LEU A 232 10.48 12.03 -3.37
C LEU A 232 9.68 11.12 -4.29
N ASP A 233 9.98 9.83 -4.22
CA ASP A 233 9.22 8.77 -4.88
C ASP A 233 9.08 7.56 -3.94
N VAL A 234 8.25 6.59 -4.31
CA VAL A 234 8.06 5.35 -3.57
C VAL A 234 9.40 4.65 -3.37
N GLY A 235 9.71 4.28 -2.13
CA GLY A 235 11.00 3.68 -1.77
C GLY A 235 12.02 4.67 -1.20
N GLU A 236 11.80 5.98 -1.35
CA GLU A 236 12.71 6.97 -0.79
C GLU A 236 12.63 7.01 0.73
N GLN A 237 13.80 7.15 1.35
CA GLN A 237 13.93 7.25 2.79
C GLN A 237 13.65 8.69 3.25
N VAL A 238 12.85 8.81 4.31
CA VAL A 238 12.57 10.08 4.99
C VAL A 238 12.92 9.90 6.47
N VAL A 239 13.95 10.59 6.94
CA VAL A 239 14.30 10.56 8.38
C VAL A 239 13.65 11.74 9.07
N ILE A 240 12.89 11.46 10.12
CA ILE A 240 12.13 12.44 10.89
C ILE A 240 12.80 12.57 12.25
N ALA A 241 13.07 13.80 12.70
CA ALA A 241 13.58 14.07 14.04
C ALA A 241 12.92 15.33 14.61
N GLN A 242 13.00 15.52 15.93
CA GLN A 242 12.60 16.77 16.57
C GLN A 242 13.34 17.95 15.93
N GLY A 243 12.61 19.00 15.55
CA GLY A 243 13.19 20.21 15.00
C GLY A 243 13.56 21.19 16.11
N GLU A 244 14.54 22.05 15.84
CA GLU A 244 14.84 23.21 16.67
C GLU A 244 13.87 24.34 16.31
N ASP A 245 13.31 25.04 17.30
CA ASP A 245 12.33 26.14 17.08
C ASP A 245 12.94 27.40 16.43
N GLU A 246 14.26 27.44 16.18
CA GLU A 246 14.88 28.56 15.48
C GLU A 246 14.64 28.49 13.98
N LEU A 247 13.58 29.17 13.54
CA LEU A 247 13.33 29.51 12.13
C LEU A 247 14.51 30.31 11.57
N VAL A 248 15.48 29.64 10.94
CA VAL A 248 16.49 30.31 10.12
C VAL A 248 15.85 30.73 8.80
N THR A 249 15.23 31.90 8.78
CA THR A 249 14.81 32.53 7.54
C THR A 249 16.04 33.10 6.84
N THR A 250 16.51 32.47 5.76
CA THR A 250 17.49 33.08 4.87
C THR A 250 16.75 33.96 3.86
N PRO A 251 16.88 35.30 3.90
CA PRO A 251 16.23 36.17 2.94
C PRO A 251 16.86 35.99 1.56
N VAL A 252 16.06 35.68 0.55
CA VAL A 252 16.47 35.68 -0.86
C VAL A 252 16.25 37.06 -1.44
N THR A 253 17.33 37.76 -1.79
CA THR A 253 17.26 39.07 -2.44
C THR A 253 17.06 38.90 -3.94
N PHE A 254 15.90 39.31 -4.47
CA PHE A 254 15.72 39.43 -5.92
C PHE A 254 16.48 40.66 -6.43
N GLY A 255 17.48 40.45 -7.28
CA GLY A 255 18.18 41.52 -7.98
C GLY A 255 17.21 42.29 -8.89
N ARG A 256 17.13 43.60 -8.69
CA ARG A 256 16.44 44.54 -9.59
C ARG A 256 17.21 44.75 -10.89
#